data_AF-D3PUK2-F1
#
_entry.id   AF-D3PUK2-F1
#
_cell.length_a   1.000
_cell.length_b   1.000
_cell.length_c   1.000
_cell.angle_alpha   90.00
_cell.angle_beta   90.00
_cell.angle_gamma   90.00
#
_symmetry.space_group_name_H-M   'P 1'
#
loop_
_entity.id
_entity.type
_entity.pdbx_description
1 polymer ?
#
loop_
_entity_poly.entity_id
_entity_poly.type
_entity_poly.pdbx_seq_one_letter_code
_entity_poly.pdbx_strand_id
1 'polypeptide(L)'
;MSIMNNCPSRVEALEALRPKSNRSRSSFVLRLVSLIISIVVVMSGLVVTSGAAVAVEPSAEPRVSDDPPAVAPAPVCGNADILDGPAEPPTNATVVPAGNNNDMFYDFRQADRTFWFAPGVHMMDADPYGQIEPGSGTTFVGAPGAIFDGQGINRAAFTQGATNVTIEHLTIRGFVAPQDQGVVNKDAARGWKVRNNTITENKGAGLMAGRDNVYSDNCIKDNGQYGINACCGGHSETTDIANFVLDGNEIVGNNTDDWETQVPGCGCSGGVKFWINRNVTVTDNWVHDNRGVGLWLDNNNRGFVIERNLIEENDDQALFIEAGYDARVRFNTMRRNAIVAGKKKADKGDTFPVGAVYVSESGSPEGYGLASPMVISDNDFIDNWGGVILWENPDRYCSSEAHTHPPFCTIKTDLYDDAQCETAVENDIPDGIDKYRCRWSTENIVVENNDFSIDKAAVGASCVGAQYCGLNGVFSNWGSFDEFPGYTIPWRLTFQQGIVFRTNHYVGDWWFAGFQQVRPDGKRVSWADWTAPAPPVPPVFTHDNRPTTFGQDQGSTYN
;
A
#
# COMPACT_ATOMS: atom_id res chain seq x y z
N MET A 1 -2.21 -19.29 -1.81
CA MET A 1 -1.78 -18.35 -2.87
C MET A 1 -0.35 -18.00 -2.51
N SER A 2 0.63 -18.53 -3.22
CA SER A 2 2.05 -18.29 -2.91
C SER A 2 2.45 -17.01 -3.65
N ILE A 3 2.51 -15.90 -2.91
CA ILE A 3 2.99 -14.62 -3.42
C ILE A 3 4.50 -14.70 -3.32
N MET A 4 5.20 -14.69 -4.46
CA MET A 4 6.66 -14.77 -4.49
C MET A 4 7.27 -13.41 -4.16
N ASN A 5 8.28 -13.44 -3.27
CA ASN A 5 9.13 -12.33 -2.86
C ASN A 5 9.75 -11.61 -4.08
N ASN A 6 9.16 -10.50 -4.50
CA ASN A 6 9.65 -9.72 -5.64
C ASN A 6 10.41 -8.46 -5.20
N CYS A 7 11.44 -8.64 -4.37
CA CYS A 7 12.50 -7.64 -4.26
C CYS A 7 13.74 -8.13 -5.00
N PRO A 8 14.19 -7.46 -6.09
CA PRO A 8 15.38 -7.88 -6.81
C PRO A 8 16.60 -7.83 -5.88
N SER A 9 17.13 -9.01 -5.56
CA SER A 9 18.41 -9.13 -4.87
C SER A 9 19.54 -8.67 -5.80
N ARG A 10 20.55 -8.02 -5.21
CA ARG A 10 21.67 -7.30 -5.85
C ARG A 10 22.63 -8.15 -6.70
N VAL A 11 22.27 -9.39 -7.06
CA VAL A 11 23.18 -10.39 -7.62
C VAL A 11 23.51 -10.12 -9.10
N GLU A 12 22.66 -9.43 -9.88
CA GLU A 12 22.88 -9.27 -11.32
C GLU A 12 23.78 -8.09 -11.74
N ALA A 13 24.24 -7.25 -10.80
CA ALA A 13 25.05 -6.06 -11.12
C ALA A 13 26.55 -6.15 -10.74
N LEU A 14 27.02 -7.26 -10.16
CA LEU A 14 28.37 -7.35 -9.56
C LEU A 14 29.32 -8.39 -10.18
N GLU A 15 28.98 -9.03 -11.30
CA GLU A 15 29.90 -9.98 -11.97
C GLU A 15 30.96 -9.33 -12.88
N ALA A 16 30.85 -8.02 -13.15
CA ALA A 16 31.90 -7.28 -13.84
C ALA A 16 32.70 -6.45 -12.82
N LEU A 17 33.87 -6.97 -12.42
CA LEU A 17 35.03 -6.30 -11.77
C LEU A 17 35.53 -7.06 -10.53
N ARG A 18 36.35 -8.09 -10.75
CA ARG A 18 37.35 -8.54 -9.76
C ARG A 18 38.76 -8.37 -10.30
N PRO A 19 39.65 -7.80 -9.49
CA PRO A 19 40.92 -8.46 -9.25
C PRO A 19 41.19 -8.74 -7.76
N LYS A 20 41.97 -9.80 -7.56
CA LYS A 20 42.37 -10.43 -6.30
C LYS A 20 43.19 -9.49 -5.39
N SER A 21 42.95 -9.48 -4.08
CA SER A 21 43.87 -10.08 -3.08
C SER A 21 43.62 -9.63 -1.62
N ASN A 22 43.79 -10.62 -0.74
CA ASN A 22 44.30 -10.64 0.64
C ASN A 22 43.71 -9.82 1.81
N ARG A 23 43.12 -10.62 2.70
CA ARG A 23 43.00 -10.51 4.17
C ARG A 23 44.07 -9.64 4.87
N SER A 24 43.62 -8.80 5.80
CA SER A 24 44.15 -8.81 7.17
C SER A 24 43.12 -8.25 8.18
N ARG A 25 43.12 -8.85 9.38
CA ARG A 25 42.33 -8.50 10.55
C ARG A 25 42.96 -7.30 11.25
N SER A 26 42.17 -6.40 11.85
CA SER A 26 42.60 -5.63 13.04
C SER A 26 41.42 -5.07 13.83
N SER A 27 41.54 -5.26 15.14
CA SER A 27 40.71 -4.87 16.28
C SER A 27 40.85 -3.40 16.68
N PHE A 28 39.76 -2.75 17.12
CA PHE A 28 39.76 -1.47 17.85
C PHE A 28 38.55 -1.46 18.82
N VAL A 29 38.74 -1.71 20.12
CA VAL A 29 38.99 -0.75 21.24
C VAL A 29 37.90 0.32 21.42
N LEU A 30 37.03 0.07 22.39
CA LEU A 30 36.09 1.00 23.02
C LEU A 30 36.82 2.15 23.74
N ARG A 31 36.36 3.39 23.58
CA ARG A 31 36.60 4.48 24.54
C ARG A 31 35.32 5.29 24.78
N LEU A 32 34.85 5.23 26.03
CA LEU A 32 33.90 6.13 26.67
C LEU A 32 34.51 7.54 26.78
N VAL A 33 33.73 8.57 26.46
CA VAL A 33 33.98 9.94 26.93
C VAL A 33 32.63 10.57 27.33
N SER A 34 32.48 10.82 28.63
CA SER A 34 31.42 11.64 29.21
C SER A 34 31.77 13.12 29.07
N LEU A 35 30.80 13.96 28.70
CA LEU A 35 30.93 15.42 28.86
C LEU A 35 29.63 16.01 29.40
N ILE A 36 29.76 16.64 30.56
CA ILE A 36 28.75 17.39 31.31
C ILE A 36 28.70 18.82 30.75
N ILE A 37 27.51 19.34 30.42
CA ILE A 37 27.30 20.75 30.09
C ILE A 37 26.29 21.33 31.08
N SER A 38 26.76 22.28 31.89
CA SER A 38 25.95 23.10 32.80
C SER A 38 25.39 24.30 32.03
N ILE A 39 24.07 24.52 32.08
CA ILE A 39 23.41 25.72 31.55
C ILE A 39 23.02 26.63 32.71
N VAL A 40 23.50 27.87 32.65
CA VAL A 40 23.16 28.99 33.55
C VAL A 40 21.91 29.68 33.01
N VAL A 41 20.86 29.77 33.83
CA VAL A 41 19.64 30.53 33.52
C VAL A 41 19.77 31.95 34.09
N VAL A 42 19.78 32.95 33.22
CA VAL A 42 19.64 34.36 33.58
C VAL A 42 18.19 34.75 33.35
N MET A 43 17.44 35.01 34.43
CA MET A 43 16.12 35.61 34.34
C MET A 43 16.25 37.13 34.32
N SER A 44 15.77 37.76 33.24
CA SER A 44 15.54 39.20 33.17
C SER A 44 14.06 39.43 32.90
N GLY A 45 13.37 40.04 33.87
CA GLY A 45 11.95 40.36 33.79
C GLY A 45 11.71 41.55 32.87
N LEU A 46 10.77 41.38 31.94
CA LEU A 46 10.24 42.46 31.10
C LEU A 46 8.76 42.64 31.42
N VAL A 47 8.40 43.83 31.89
CA VAL A 47 7.02 44.27 32.10
C VAL A 47 6.47 44.72 30.75
N VAL A 48 5.38 44.09 30.30
CA VAL A 48 4.65 44.52 29.10
C VAL A 48 3.27 45.01 29.51
N THR A 49 2.99 46.28 29.18
CA THR A 49 1.71 46.96 29.33
C THR A 49 0.72 46.51 28.25
N SER A 50 -0.53 46.27 28.63
CA SER A 50 -1.61 45.83 27.74
C SER A 50 -2.10 46.96 26.83
N GLY A 51 -1.75 46.91 25.55
CA GLY A 51 -2.43 47.63 24.48
C GLY A 51 -3.38 46.69 23.73
N ALA A 52 -4.64 47.08 23.57
CA ALA A 52 -5.63 46.31 22.82
C ALA A 52 -5.25 46.28 21.33
N ALA A 53 -4.83 45.10 20.85
CA ALA A 53 -4.68 44.82 19.43
C ALA A 53 -6.03 44.33 18.88
N VAL A 54 -6.52 45.01 17.85
CA VAL A 54 -7.65 44.54 17.04
C VAL A 54 -7.20 43.24 16.36
N ALA A 55 -7.83 42.13 16.72
CA ALA A 55 -7.61 40.85 16.08
C ALA A 55 -8.14 40.92 14.65
N VAL A 56 -7.23 40.86 13.68
CA VAL A 56 -7.58 40.48 12.32
C VAL A 56 -7.86 38.97 12.38
N GLU A 57 -9.10 38.57 12.16
CA GLU A 57 -9.47 37.16 12.06
C GLU A 57 -8.63 36.52 10.94
N PRO A 58 -7.91 35.41 11.19
CA PRO A 58 -7.29 34.66 10.12
C PRO A 58 -8.40 34.14 9.21
N SER A 59 -8.28 34.45 7.92
CA SER A 59 -9.10 33.86 6.85
C SER A 59 -9.20 32.36 7.08
N ALA A 60 -10.42 31.85 7.26
CA ALA A 60 -10.66 30.42 7.37
C ALA A 60 -10.13 29.74 6.10
N GLU A 61 -9.08 28.94 6.24
CA GLU A 61 -8.79 27.88 5.29
C GLU A 61 -10.06 27.01 5.18
N PRO A 62 -10.46 26.58 3.97
CA PRO A 62 -11.61 25.71 3.83
C PRO A 62 -11.38 24.47 4.70
N ARG A 63 -12.31 24.19 5.62
CA ARG A 63 -12.30 22.95 6.38
C ARG A 63 -12.32 21.81 5.38
N VAL A 64 -11.30 20.96 5.42
CA VAL A 64 -11.29 19.66 4.75
C VAL A 64 -12.60 18.96 5.14
N SER A 65 -13.40 18.56 4.16
CA SER A 65 -14.65 17.84 4.42
C SER A 65 -14.32 16.46 5.00
N ASP A 66 -15.03 16.09 6.05
CA ASP A 66 -15.01 14.75 6.64
C ASP A 66 -15.97 13.80 5.90
N ASP A 67 -16.52 14.20 4.73
CA ASP A 67 -17.42 13.37 3.94
C ASP A 67 -16.63 12.61 2.84
N PRO A 68 -16.95 11.33 2.57
CA PRO A 68 -16.39 10.59 1.44
C PRO A 68 -16.62 11.31 0.10
N PRO A 69 -15.61 11.32 -0.80
CA PRO A 69 -15.73 12.01 -2.08
C PRO A 69 -16.70 11.30 -3.02
N ALA A 70 -17.80 11.97 -3.41
CA ALA A 70 -18.74 11.44 -4.39
C ALA A 70 -18.25 11.53 -5.86
N VAL A 71 -17.26 12.38 -6.10
CA VAL A 71 -16.62 12.63 -7.41
C VAL A 71 -15.11 12.48 -7.28
N ALA A 72 -14.43 12.28 -8.40
CA ALA A 72 -12.98 12.19 -8.44
C ALA A 72 -12.35 13.41 -7.74
N PRO A 73 -11.58 13.22 -6.65
CA PRO A 73 -10.87 14.32 -5.99
C PRO A 73 -9.68 14.80 -6.84
N ALA A 74 -9.15 13.94 -7.70
CA ALA A 74 -7.96 14.19 -8.52
C ALA A 74 -8.14 13.75 -9.99
N PRO A 75 -8.97 14.44 -10.80
CA PRO A 75 -9.01 14.23 -12.25
C PRO A 75 -7.83 14.96 -12.91
N VAL A 76 -6.65 14.35 -12.84
CA VAL A 76 -5.37 14.91 -13.30
C VAL A 76 -5.10 14.60 -14.76
N CYS A 77 -5.39 13.37 -15.21
CA CYS A 77 -5.05 12.93 -16.55
C CYS A 77 -5.80 13.75 -17.62
N GLY A 78 -5.02 14.37 -18.52
CA GLY A 78 -5.56 15.25 -19.56
C GLY A 78 -5.92 16.66 -19.07
N ASN A 79 -5.68 16.98 -17.80
CA ASN A 79 -5.90 18.32 -17.26
C ASN A 79 -4.66 19.20 -17.48
N ALA A 80 -4.69 20.00 -18.54
CA ALA A 80 -3.59 20.89 -18.89
C ALA A 80 -3.30 21.94 -17.81
N ASP A 81 -4.30 22.38 -17.03
CA ASP A 81 -4.10 23.39 -15.97
C ASP A 81 -3.23 22.84 -14.81
N ILE A 82 -3.19 21.51 -14.65
CA ILE A 82 -2.35 20.83 -13.66
C ILE A 82 -1.02 20.39 -14.28
N LEU A 83 -1.06 19.85 -15.50
CA LEU A 83 0.06 19.14 -16.12
C LEU A 83 0.99 20.05 -16.94
N ASP A 84 0.49 21.13 -17.55
CA ASP A 84 1.33 22.04 -18.32
C ASP A 84 2.22 22.88 -17.41
N GLY A 85 3.51 22.87 -17.70
CA GLY A 85 4.49 23.65 -16.97
C GLY A 85 4.66 25.08 -17.49
N PRO A 86 5.70 25.79 -17.03
CA PRO A 86 5.95 27.16 -17.45
C PRO A 86 6.34 27.22 -18.94
N ALA A 87 5.68 28.11 -19.69
CA ALA A 87 5.94 28.32 -21.12
C ALA A 87 7.32 28.90 -21.43
N GLU A 88 7.96 29.54 -20.44
CA GLU A 88 9.30 30.10 -20.52
C GLU A 88 10.18 29.50 -19.42
N PRO A 89 11.50 29.36 -19.64
CA PRO A 89 12.39 28.77 -18.65
C PRO A 89 12.40 29.60 -17.36
N PRO A 90 12.31 28.96 -16.18
CA PRO A 90 12.51 29.64 -14.90
C PRO A 90 13.86 30.34 -14.82
N THR A 91 13.96 31.37 -13.99
CA THR A 91 15.20 32.12 -13.78
C THR A 91 16.36 31.17 -13.44
N ASN A 92 17.48 31.31 -14.16
CA ASN A 92 18.69 30.48 -14.04
C ASN A 92 18.54 28.99 -14.43
N ALA A 93 17.41 28.58 -15.01
CA ALA A 93 17.26 27.24 -15.55
C ALA A 93 18.17 27.04 -16.76
N THR A 94 18.78 25.86 -16.83
CA THR A 94 19.50 25.40 -18.02
C THR A 94 18.46 24.84 -19.00
N VAL A 95 18.38 25.43 -20.20
CA VAL A 95 17.46 24.97 -21.23
C VAL A 95 17.98 23.65 -21.80
N VAL A 96 17.14 22.62 -21.75
CA VAL A 96 17.33 21.35 -22.43
C VAL A 96 16.59 21.45 -23.77
N PRO A 97 17.28 21.49 -24.92
CA PRO A 97 16.61 21.55 -26.22
C PRO A 97 15.94 20.22 -26.55
N ALA A 98 14.82 20.24 -27.27
CA ALA A 98 14.20 19.02 -27.80
C ALA A 98 15.18 18.27 -28.75
N GLY A 99 15.14 16.95 -28.72
CA GLY A 99 16.03 16.06 -29.48
C GLY A 99 16.83 15.11 -28.57
N ASN A 100 18.02 14.72 -29.04
CA ASN A 100 18.94 13.91 -28.24
C ASN A 100 19.67 14.79 -27.21
N ASN A 101 19.55 14.43 -25.92
CA ASN A 101 20.13 15.15 -24.79
C ASN A 101 21.32 14.43 -24.14
N ASN A 102 21.90 13.44 -24.80
CA ASN A 102 23.04 12.67 -24.28
C ASN A 102 24.28 13.53 -24.00
N ASP A 103 24.52 14.58 -24.79
CA ASP A 103 25.63 15.52 -24.55
C ASP A 103 25.49 16.27 -23.20
N MET A 104 24.29 16.29 -22.60
CA MET A 104 24.02 16.88 -21.30
C MET A 104 24.16 15.88 -20.14
N PHE A 105 24.58 14.63 -20.39
CA PHE A 105 24.70 13.59 -19.37
C PHE A 105 25.49 14.05 -18.13
N TYR A 106 26.61 14.75 -18.32
CA TYR A 106 27.41 15.27 -17.21
C TYR A 106 26.80 16.50 -16.54
N ASP A 107 25.98 17.28 -17.26
CA ASP A 107 25.29 18.43 -16.69
C ASP A 107 24.20 17.95 -15.72
N PHE A 108 23.41 16.94 -16.10
CA PHE A 108 22.34 16.41 -15.25
C PHE A 108 22.82 15.88 -13.89
N ARG A 109 24.09 15.47 -13.78
CA ARG A 109 24.73 14.99 -12.55
C ARG A 109 25.13 16.10 -11.59
N GLN A 110 25.12 17.35 -12.02
CA GLN A 110 25.46 18.49 -11.16
C GLN A 110 24.34 18.73 -10.15
N ALA A 111 24.71 18.90 -8.88
CA ALA A 111 23.77 19.18 -7.81
C ALA A 111 23.20 20.60 -7.89
N ASP A 112 22.02 20.79 -7.29
CA ASP A 112 21.38 22.10 -7.10
C ASP A 112 21.17 22.88 -8.42
N ARG A 113 20.87 22.17 -9.50
CA ARG A 113 20.55 22.75 -10.82
C ARG A 113 19.04 22.75 -11.09
N THR A 114 18.62 23.62 -11.99
CA THR A 114 17.30 23.55 -12.61
C THR A 114 17.48 23.30 -14.10
N PHE A 115 16.85 22.27 -14.63
CA PHE A 115 16.79 21.95 -16.05
C PHE A 115 15.36 22.16 -16.54
N TRP A 116 15.20 22.97 -17.59
CA TRP A 116 13.90 23.22 -18.22
C TRP A 116 13.87 22.59 -19.60
N PHE A 117 12.97 21.62 -19.81
CA PHE A 117 12.80 20.90 -21.06
C PHE A 117 11.91 21.71 -21.97
N ALA A 118 12.47 22.20 -23.08
CA ALA A 118 11.72 22.96 -24.07
C ALA A 118 10.57 22.13 -24.68
N PRO A 119 9.54 22.74 -25.29
CA PRO A 119 8.48 21.98 -25.93
C PRO A 119 9.02 20.99 -26.97
N GLY A 120 8.59 19.74 -26.90
CA GLY A 120 9.00 18.68 -27.83
C GLY A 120 9.44 17.39 -27.16
N VAL A 121 10.00 16.50 -27.98
CA VAL A 121 10.45 15.17 -27.55
C VAL A 121 11.94 15.20 -27.20
N HIS A 122 12.27 14.63 -26.06
CA HIS A 122 13.61 14.52 -25.47
C HIS A 122 13.98 13.05 -25.34
N MET A 123 15.21 12.71 -25.69
CA MET A 123 15.70 11.33 -25.73
C MET A 123 17.13 11.27 -25.21
N MET A 124 17.47 10.19 -24.52
CA MET A 124 18.87 9.80 -24.31
C MET A 124 19.34 8.91 -25.47
N ASP A 125 20.60 8.47 -25.45
CA ASP A 125 21.09 7.49 -26.42
C ASP A 125 20.21 6.23 -26.45
N ALA A 126 20.12 5.62 -27.63
CA ALA A 126 19.38 4.38 -27.88
C ALA A 126 20.11 3.15 -27.30
N ASP A 127 20.30 3.17 -25.98
CA ASP A 127 20.96 2.15 -25.17
C ASP A 127 20.06 1.80 -23.95
N PRO A 128 19.98 0.54 -23.50
CA PRO A 128 19.15 0.17 -22.35
C PRO A 128 19.40 0.99 -21.08
N TYR A 129 20.60 1.58 -20.94
CA TYR A 129 21.03 2.42 -19.83
C TYR A 129 21.19 3.91 -20.21
N GLY A 130 20.69 4.32 -21.38
CA GLY A 130 20.51 5.73 -21.72
C GLY A 130 19.43 6.36 -20.83
N GLN A 131 19.85 7.12 -19.82
CA GLN A 131 18.97 7.61 -18.76
C GLN A 131 19.57 8.85 -18.09
N ILE A 132 18.75 9.59 -17.34
CA ILE A 132 19.22 10.70 -16.53
C ILE A 132 19.74 10.17 -15.18
N GLU A 133 20.98 10.51 -14.87
CA GLU A 133 21.58 10.37 -13.53
C GLU A 133 21.62 11.75 -12.86
N PRO A 134 20.60 12.10 -12.04
CA PRO A 134 20.48 13.43 -11.49
C PRO A 134 21.54 13.71 -10.40
N GLY A 135 21.93 14.96 -10.24
CA GLY A 135 22.59 15.45 -9.02
C GLY A 135 21.56 15.73 -7.91
N SER A 136 21.95 15.62 -6.65
CA SER A 136 21.06 15.93 -5.51
C SER A 136 20.55 17.37 -5.57
N GLY A 137 19.32 17.60 -5.11
CA GLY A 137 18.69 18.93 -5.09
C GLY A 137 18.26 19.46 -6.47
N THR A 138 18.45 18.69 -7.53
CA THR A 138 18.16 19.12 -8.90
C THR A 138 16.66 19.11 -9.20
N THR A 139 16.20 20.11 -9.96
CA THR A 139 14.83 20.19 -10.47
C THR A 139 14.81 19.99 -11.98
N PHE A 140 13.96 19.10 -12.45
CA PHE A 140 13.66 18.87 -13.87
C PHE A 140 12.22 19.30 -14.12
N VAL A 141 12.03 20.33 -14.94
CA VAL A 141 10.72 20.93 -15.23
C VAL A 141 10.46 20.91 -16.72
N GLY A 142 9.28 20.44 -17.13
CA GLY A 142 8.83 20.49 -18.52
C GLY A 142 8.14 21.79 -18.89
N ALA A 143 8.35 22.26 -20.11
CA ALA A 143 7.44 23.19 -20.77
C ALA A 143 6.13 22.49 -21.16
N PRO A 144 5.06 23.23 -21.50
CA PRO A 144 3.90 22.65 -22.14
C PRO A 144 4.29 21.79 -23.35
N GLY A 145 3.90 20.52 -23.34
CA GLY A 145 4.24 19.55 -24.39
C GLY A 145 5.68 18.99 -24.35
N ALA A 146 6.42 19.14 -23.26
CA ALA A 146 7.71 18.48 -23.06
C ALA A 146 7.53 16.99 -22.73
N ILE A 147 8.14 16.13 -23.56
CA ILE A 147 8.03 14.67 -23.48
C ILE A 147 9.43 14.08 -23.34
N PHE A 148 9.70 13.33 -22.28
CA PHE A 148 10.87 12.48 -22.16
C PHE A 148 10.52 11.05 -22.58
N ASP A 149 11.10 10.61 -23.70
CA ASP A 149 10.70 9.38 -24.40
C ASP A 149 11.82 8.34 -24.35
N GLY A 150 11.50 7.14 -23.83
CA GLY A 150 12.41 6.01 -23.72
C GLY A 150 12.60 5.22 -25.01
N GLN A 151 11.95 5.62 -26.10
CA GLN A 151 12.10 5.08 -27.46
C GLN A 151 11.77 3.57 -27.61
N GLY A 152 11.16 2.95 -26.59
CA GLY A 152 11.01 1.50 -26.51
C GLY A 152 12.34 0.76 -26.25
N ILE A 153 13.38 1.45 -25.80
CA ILE A 153 14.74 0.93 -25.66
C ILE A 153 15.28 1.15 -24.25
N ASN A 154 15.16 2.37 -23.73
CA ASN A 154 15.72 2.75 -22.43
C ASN A 154 14.91 2.10 -21.30
N ARG A 155 15.59 1.57 -20.27
CA ARG A 155 14.91 0.88 -19.16
C ARG A 155 14.39 1.81 -18.08
N ALA A 156 14.92 3.02 -17.98
CA ALA A 156 14.51 3.99 -16.97
C ALA A 156 14.77 5.42 -17.44
N ALA A 157 13.98 6.35 -16.90
CA ALA A 157 14.10 7.78 -17.13
C ALA A 157 15.09 8.41 -16.15
N PHE A 158 14.90 8.13 -14.85
CA PHE A 158 15.67 8.72 -13.76
C PHE A 158 16.10 7.64 -12.76
N THR A 159 17.39 7.57 -12.45
CA THR A 159 18.03 6.51 -11.66
C THR A 159 19.02 7.07 -10.63
N GLN A 160 19.78 6.21 -9.96
CA GLN A 160 20.80 6.47 -8.95
C GLN A 160 20.24 7.05 -7.65
N GLY A 161 21.13 7.21 -6.67
CA GLY A 161 20.79 7.57 -5.29
C GLY A 161 20.82 9.07 -4.97
N ALA A 162 20.69 9.97 -5.95
CA ALA A 162 20.62 11.39 -5.67
C ALA A 162 19.39 11.71 -4.81
N THR A 163 19.51 12.67 -3.90
CA THR A 163 18.45 12.95 -2.93
C THR A 163 17.79 14.30 -3.22
N ASN A 164 16.53 14.47 -2.83
CA ASN A 164 15.82 15.74 -2.96
C ASN A 164 15.68 16.24 -4.41
N VAL A 165 15.52 15.31 -5.36
CA VAL A 165 15.25 15.65 -6.77
C VAL A 165 13.78 16.04 -6.93
N THR A 166 13.51 17.06 -7.74
CA THR A 166 12.15 17.43 -8.14
C THR A 166 11.96 17.14 -9.63
N ILE A 167 10.86 16.49 -9.99
CA ILE A 167 10.42 16.26 -11.37
C ILE A 167 9.00 16.83 -11.49
N GLU A 168 8.81 17.75 -12.43
CA GLU A 168 7.51 18.40 -12.63
C GLU A 168 7.18 18.71 -14.09
N HIS A 169 5.89 18.66 -14.43
CA HIS A 169 5.35 19.07 -15.73
C HIS A 169 5.94 18.32 -16.94
N LEU A 170 6.40 17.08 -16.73
CA LEU A 170 6.94 16.23 -17.80
C LEU A 170 5.98 15.11 -18.15
N THR A 171 5.85 14.83 -19.44
CA THR A 171 5.35 13.52 -19.90
C THR A 171 6.53 12.55 -19.99
N ILE A 172 6.48 11.41 -19.30
CA ILE A 172 7.53 10.40 -19.27
C ILE A 172 6.94 9.08 -19.78
N ARG A 173 7.40 8.62 -20.94
CA ARG A 173 6.81 7.48 -21.63
C ARG A 173 7.77 6.62 -22.42
N GLY A 174 7.29 5.44 -22.85
CA GLY A 174 8.00 4.60 -23.81
C GLY A 174 9.25 3.92 -23.26
N PHE A 175 9.44 3.87 -21.94
CA PHE A 175 10.52 3.13 -21.31
C PHE A 175 10.17 1.65 -21.16
N VAL A 176 11.17 0.78 -21.23
CA VAL A 176 11.03 -0.68 -21.18
C VAL A 176 11.62 -1.27 -19.89
N ALA A 177 11.15 -0.78 -18.74
CA ALA A 177 11.62 -1.33 -17.46
C ALA A 177 11.31 -2.83 -17.35
N PRO A 178 12.24 -3.66 -16.86
CA PRO A 178 11.97 -5.05 -16.55
C PRO A 178 10.87 -5.21 -15.50
N GLN A 179 10.33 -6.44 -15.37
CA GLN A 179 9.42 -6.79 -14.29
C GLN A 179 10.02 -6.42 -12.92
N ASP A 180 9.17 -5.91 -12.02
CA ASP A 180 9.48 -5.45 -10.67
C ASP A 180 10.45 -4.25 -10.58
N GLN A 181 10.74 -3.62 -11.72
CA GLN A 181 11.54 -2.39 -11.78
C GLN A 181 10.67 -1.23 -12.25
N GLY A 182 11.03 -0.01 -11.83
CA GLY A 182 10.34 1.20 -12.26
C GLY A 182 11.17 2.10 -13.16
N VAL A 183 10.46 3.00 -13.85
CA VAL A 183 11.02 3.96 -14.81
C VAL A 183 11.56 5.22 -14.15
N VAL A 184 10.77 5.80 -13.24
CA VAL A 184 11.12 7.04 -12.54
C VAL A 184 11.53 6.71 -11.11
N ASN A 185 12.59 7.37 -10.65
CA ASN A 185 13.22 7.14 -9.34
C ASN A 185 13.63 5.66 -9.16
N LYS A 186 14.17 5.04 -10.22
CA LYS A 186 14.42 3.59 -10.32
C LYS A 186 15.00 2.93 -9.06
N ASP A 187 15.89 3.62 -8.36
CA ASP A 187 16.63 3.11 -7.21
C ASP A 187 16.00 3.50 -5.86
N ALA A 188 14.74 3.95 -5.89
CA ALA A 188 13.95 4.36 -4.74
C ALA A 188 14.70 5.36 -3.83
N ALA A 189 15.33 6.35 -4.48
CA ALA A 189 16.08 7.39 -3.79
C ALA A 189 15.15 8.27 -2.94
N ARG A 190 15.75 8.90 -1.92
CA ARG A 190 15.02 9.59 -0.85
C ARG A 190 14.75 11.06 -1.12
N GLY A 191 13.64 11.56 -0.58
CA GLY A 191 13.26 12.97 -0.58
C GLY A 191 12.79 13.51 -1.93
N TRP A 192 12.50 12.64 -2.90
CA TRP A 192 12.09 13.07 -4.23
C TRP A 192 10.68 13.64 -4.20
N LYS A 193 10.48 14.71 -4.98
CA LYS A 193 9.18 15.29 -5.27
C LYS A 193 8.85 15.03 -6.74
N VAL A 194 7.89 14.17 -7.00
CA VAL A 194 7.40 13.92 -8.37
C VAL A 194 5.99 14.46 -8.40
N ARG A 195 5.77 15.57 -9.10
CA ARG A 195 4.46 16.23 -9.11
C ARG A 195 4.06 16.81 -10.45
N ASN A 196 2.77 16.89 -10.74
CA ASN A 196 2.28 17.51 -11.98
C ASN A 196 2.79 16.82 -13.26
N ASN A 197 3.13 15.52 -13.20
CA ASN A 197 3.66 14.79 -14.36
C ASN A 197 2.62 13.87 -14.99
N THR A 198 2.85 13.51 -16.26
CA THR A 198 2.19 12.36 -16.90
C THR A 198 3.20 11.22 -17.01
N ILE A 199 2.98 10.12 -16.28
CA ILE A 199 3.82 8.92 -16.31
C ILE A 199 3.04 7.80 -16.99
N THR A 200 3.37 7.50 -18.23
CA THR A 200 2.49 6.67 -19.07
C THR A 200 3.17 5.79 -20.09
N GLU A 201 2.47 4.73 -20.54
CA GLU A 201 2.89 3.88 -21.66
C GLU A 201 4.31 3.28 -21.47
N ASN A 202 4.67 3.01 -20.22
CA ASN A 202 5.92 2.36 -19.89
C ASN A 202 5.71 0.86 -19.63
N LYS A 203 6.74 0.04 -19.83
CA LYS A 203 6.79 -1.32 -19.26
C LYS A 203 7.25 -1.27 -17.81
N GLY A 204 7.04 -2.35 -17.07
CA GLY A 204 7.32 -2.40 -15.63
C GLY A 204 6.47 -1.39 -14.86
N ALA A 205 6.96 -0.96 -13.70
CA ALA A 205 6.28 0.06 -12.90
C ALA A 205 6.54 1.48 -13.44
N GLY A 206 5.55 2.37 -13.35
CA GLY A 206 5.75 3.78 -13.72
C GLY A 206 6.76 4.47 -12.79
N LEU A 207 6.62 4.26 -11.49
CA LEU A 207 7.40 4.90 -10.44
C LEU A 207 7.90 3.89 -9.41
N MET A 208 9.08 4.15 -8.84
CA MET A 208 9.52 3.53 -7.58
C MET A 208 9.47 4.56 -6.46
N ALA A 209 8.83 4.24 -5.34
CA ALA A 209 8.80 5.15 -4.18
C ALA A 209 9.96 4.87 -3.22
N GLY A 210 10.55 5.95 -2.69
CA GLY A 210 11.61 5.92 -1.69
C GLY A 210 11.21 6.67 -0.42
N ARG A 211 12.10 6.62 0.57
CA ARG A 211 11.89 7.28 1.88
C ARG A 211 11.74 8.79 1.72
N ASP A 212 10.83 9.39 2.50
CA ASP A 212 10.56 10.83 2.55
C ASP A 212 10.14 11.42 1.18
N ASN A 213 9.67 10.59 0.24
CA ASN A 213 9.17 11.04 -1.05
C ASN A 213 7.78 11.65 -0.96
N VAL A 214 7.47 12.54 -1.90
CA VAL A 214 6.13 13.12 -2.08
C VAL A 214 5.75 13.02 -3.55
N TYR A 215 4.73 12.22 -3.84
CA TYR A 215 4.14 12.10 -5.17
C TYR A 215 2.77 12.75 -5.16
N SER A 216 2.62 13.87 -5.89
CA SER A 216 1.36 14.60 -5.91
C SER A 216 0.90 15.10 -7.28
N ASP A 217 -0.41 15.18 -7.50
CA ASP A 217 -0.97 15.78 -8.72
C ASP A 217 -0.42 15.18 -10.02
N ASN A 218 -0.08 13.87 -10.02
CA ASN A 218 0.39 13.18 -11.22
C ASN A 218 -0.73 12.40 -11.88
N CYS A 219 -0.64 12.30 -13.21
CA CYS A 219 -1.36 11.31 -14.01
C CYS A 219 -0.44 10.08 -14.19
N ILE A 220 -0.77 8.96 -13.55
CA ILE A 220 0.03 7.72 -13.55
C ILE A 220 -0.79 6.64 -14.23
N LYS A 221 -0.58 6.46 -15.53
CA LYS A 221 -1.52 5.70 -16.35
C LYS A 221 -0.95 4.75 -17.38
N ASP A 222 -1.63 3.64 -17.61
CA ASP A 222 -1.32 2.68 -18.68
C ASP A 222 0.12 2.11 -18.62
N ASN A 223 0.71 1.99 -17.43
CA ASN A 223 2.01 1.36 -17.24
C ASN A 223 1.87 -0.17 -17.20
N GLY A 224 2.93 -0.88 -17.57
CA GLY A 224 2.94 -2.32 -17.85
C GLY A 224 2.65 -3.19 -16.63
N GLN A 225 3.05 -2.73 -15.44
CA GLN A 225 2.92 -3.47 -14.18
C GLN A 225 2.15 -2.65 -13.14
N TYR A 226 2.82 -2.07 -12.14
CA TYR A 226 2.22 -1.17 -11.17
C TYR A 226 2.27 0.28 -11.68
N GLY A 227 1.33 1.12 -11.27
CA GLY A 227 1.51 2.56 -11.37
C GLY A 227 2.71 3.00 -10.51
N ILE A 228 2.72 2.56 -9.24
CA ILE A 228 3.81 2.82 -8.29
C ILE A 228 4.20 1.53 -7.56
N ASN A 229 5.49 1.28 -7.47
CA ASN A 229 6.05 0.25 -6.60
C ASN A 229 6.82 0.91 -5.44
N ALA A 230 6.25 0.90 -4.25
CA ALA A 230 6.87 1.38 -3.03
C ALA A 230 7.57 0.21 -2.32
N CYS A 231 8.63 -0.27 -2.95
CA CYS A 231 9.46 -1.37 -2.47
C CYS A 231 10.96 -1.08 -2.73
N CYS A 232 11.83 -1.89 -2.13
CA CYS A 232 13.25 -1.99 -2.48
C CYS A 232 14.05 -0.67 -2.48
N GLY A 233 13.71 0.23 -1.55
CA GLY A 233 14.62 1.29 -1.10
C GLY A 233 16.00 0.68 -0.87
N GLY A 234 17.01 1.18 -1.59
CA GLY A 234 18.32 0.54 -1.73
C GLY A 234 18.82 -0.19 -0.47
N HIS A 235 18.70 -1.52 -0.50
CA HIS A 235 19.35 -2.53 0.34
C HIS A 235 18.63 -2.95 1.63
N SER A 236 18.15 -4.20 1.57
CA SER A 236 17.71 -5.02 2.70
C SER A 236 16.30 -4.73 3.19
N GLU A 237 15.47 -5.76 3.13
CA GLU A 237 14.60 -6.33 4.18
C GLU A 237 14.51 -5.66 5.58
N THR A 238 15.56 -4.96 6.02
CA THR A 238 15.67 -4.23 7.30
C THR A 238 15.52 -2.70 7.18
N THR A 239 15.31 -2.16 5.98
CA THR A 239 15.13 -0.71 5.77
C THR A 239 13.73 -0.41 5.25
N ASP A 240 12.92 0.19 6.11
CA ASP A 240 11.57 0.63 5.77
C ASP A 240 11.58 1.83 4.82
N ILE A 241 10.63 1.86 3.88
CA ILE A 241 10.27 3.10 3.20
C ILE A 241 9.39 3.90 4.16
N ALA A 242 10.00 4.89 4.80
CA ALA A 242 9.33 5.74 5.79
C ALA A 242 8.86 7.08 5.20
N ASN A 243 7.75 7.60 5.70
CA ASN A 243 7.26 8.96 5.43
C ASN A 243 6.98 9.23 3.93
N PHE A 244 6.46 8.25 3.20
CA PHE A 244 6.03 8.44 1.83
C PHE A 244 4.64 9.10 1.79
N VAL A 245 4.48 10.13 0.96
CA VAL A 245 3.21 10.83 0.74
C VAL A 245 2.77 10.62 -0.70
N LEU A 246 1.54 10.12 -0.86
CA LEU A 246 0.84 9.95 -2.12
C LEU A 246 -0.46 10.75 -2.07
N ASP A 247 -0.48 11.91 -2.71
CA ASP A 247 -1.52 12.92 -2.51
C ASP A 247 -2.08 13.47 -3.82
N GLY A 248 -3.39 13.43 -4.05
CA GLY A 248 -3.99 14.11 -5.21
C GLY A 248 -3.61 13.53 -6.58
N ASN A 249 -3.26 12.24 -6.69
CA ASN A 249 -2.87 11.62 -7.97
C ASN A 249 -4.06 10.92 -8.65
N GLU A 250 -4.03 10.85 -9.97
CA GLU A 250 -4.85 9.93 -10.77
C GLU A 250 -4.01 8.69 -11.15
N ILE A 251 -4.43 7.50 -10.71
CA ILE A 251 -3.72 6.24 -10.92
C ILE A 251 -4.64 5.29 -11.67
N VAL A 252 -4.42 5.15 -12.98
CA VAL A 252 -5.43 4.57 -13.88
C VAL A 252 -4.90 3.58 -14.90
N GLY A 253 -5.62 2.48 -15.13
CA GLY A 253 -5.38 1.60 -16.28
C GLY A 253 -4.04 0.85 -16.25
N ASN A 254 -3.36 0.80 -15.10
CA ASN A 254 -2.08 0.11 -14.99
C ASN A 254 -2.25 -1.41 -15.09
N ASN A 255 -1.12 -2.10 -15.25
CA ASN A 255 -0.99 -3.51 -15.64
C ASN A 255 -1.38 -3.78 -17.11
N THR A 256 -0.87 -2.95 -18.03
CA THR A 256 -1.13 -3.14 -19.46
C THR A 256 -0.43 -4.37 -20.06
N ASP A 257 0.59 -4.91 -19.39
CA ASP A 257 1.26 -6.14 -19.79
C ASP A 257 0.57 -7.40 -19.27
N ASP A 258 -0.47 -7.31 -18.42
CA ASP A 258 -1.23 -8.47 -17.92
C ASP A 258 -0.36 -9.51 -17.17
N TRP A 259 0.45 -9.02 -16.23
CA TRP A 259 1.42 -9.85 -15.50
C TRP A 259 0.78 -10.99 -14.69
N GLU A 260 -0.41 -10.80 -14.11
CA GLU A 260 -1.09 -11.87 -13.36
C GLU A 260 -1.49 -13.06 -14.25
N THR A 261 -1.73 -12.83 -15.55
CA THR A 261 -1.99 -13.91 -16.50
C THR A 261 -0.69 -14.55 -16.98
N GLN A 262 0.36 -13.75 -17.20
CA GLN A 262 1.66 -14.24 -17.64
C GLN A 262 2.38 -15.07 -16.56
N VAL A 263 2.28 -14.63 -15.30
CA VAL A 263 2.89 -15.28 -14.13
C VAL A 263 1.80 -15.53 -13.09
N PRO A 264 1.04 -16.65 -13.20
CA PRO A 264 -0.07 -16.93 -12.32
C PRO A 264 0.31 -16.88 -10.85
N GLY A 265 -0.34 -15.99 -10.09
CA GLY A 265 -0.12 -15.84 -8.66
C GLY A 265 1.09 -15.00 -8.27
N CYS A 266 1.69 -14.25 -9.21
CA CYS A 266 2.81 -13.38 -8.87
C CYS A 266 2.41 -12.31 -7.85
N GLY A 267 1.16 -11.83 -7.87
CA GLY A 267 0.76 -10.75 -6.98
C GLY A 267 1.60 -9.49 -7.22
N CYS A 268 1.86 -9.23 -8.50
CA CYS A 268 2.92 -8.34 -8.94
C CYS A 268 2.37 -7.25 -9.85
N SER A 269 1.07 -6.94 -9.83
CA SER A 269 0.53 -5.82 -10.61
C SER A 269 -0.72 -5.18 -10.00
N GLY A 270 -1.06 -3.96 -10.45
CA GLY A 270 -2.16 -3.16 -9.89
C GLY A 270 -1.90 -1.65 -9.93
N GLY A 271 -2.58 -0.89 -9.07
CA GLY A 271 -2.35 0.55 -8.92
C GLY A 271 -1.05 0.82 -8.16
N VAL A 272 -1.02 0.50 -6.86
CA VAL A 272 0.15 0.72 -5.99
C VAL A 272 0.43 -0.49 -5.10
N LYS A 273 1.70 -0.90 -5.03
CA LYS A 273 2.16 -1.87 -4.04
C LYS A 273 3.08 -1.21 -3.01
N PHE A 274 2.81 -1.48 -1.74
CA PHE A 274 3.63 -1.08 -0.61
C PHE A 274 4.21 -2.33 0.04
N TRP A 275 5.53 -2.41 0.08
CA TRP A 275 6.25 -3.51 0.73
C TRP A 275 7.17 -2.98 1.82
N ILE A 276 6.87 -3.27 3.10
CA ILE A 276 7.62 -2.82 4.27
C ILE A 276 7.73 -1.28 4.34
N ASN A 277 6.57 -0.62 4.45
CA ASN A 277 6.47 0.83 4.58
C ASN A 277 6.03 1.25 5.99
N ARG A 278 6.46 2.45 6.41
CA ARG A 278 6.03 3.04 7.67
C ARG A 278 5.63 4.51 7.52
N ASN A 279 4.56 4.91 8.21
CA ASN A 279 4.09 6.31 8.22
C ASN A 279 3.82 6.82 6.80
N VAL A 280 2.89 6.16 6.09
CA VAL A 280 2.52 6.53 4.72
C VAL A 280 1.20 7.26 4.74
N THR A 281 1.13 8.37 4.01
CA THR A 281 -0.11 9.13 3.79
C THR A 281 -0.56 8.92 2.35
N VAL A 282 -1.80 8.44 2.19
CA VAL A 282 -2.48 8.23 0.91
C VAL A 282 -3.78 9.03 0.93
N THR A 283 -3.75 10.23 0.36
CA THR A 283 -4.86 11.19 0.47
C THR A 283 -5.33 11.74 -0.85
N ASP A 284 -6.65 11.95 -0.97
CA ASP A 284 -7.24 12.70 -2.08
C ASP A 284 -6.91 12.15 -3.48
N ASN A 285 -6.58 10.86 -3.61
CA ASN A 285 -6.26 10.22 -4.89
C ASN A 285 -7.51 9.66 -5.59
N TRP A 286 -7.43 9.54 -6.92
CA TRP A 286 -8.37 8.77 -7.73
C TRP A 286 -7.67 7.53 -8.30
N VAL A 287 -8.04 6.35 -7.82
CA VAL A 287 -7.39 5.07 -8.16
C VAL A 287 -8.39 4.17 -8.85
N HIS A 288 -8.28 4.01 -10.18
CA HIS A 288 -9.34 3.37 -10.94
C HIS A 288 -8.93 2.61 -12.19
N ASP A 289 -9.78 1.69 -12.64
CA ASP A 289 -9.60 0.88 -13.85
C ASP A 289 -8.26 0.13 -13.92
N ASN A 290 -7.55 -0.06 -12.79
CA ASN A 290 -6.30 -0.81 -12.78
C ASN A 290 -6.63 -2.30 -12.91
N ARG A 291 -5.88 -3.02 -13.74
CA ARG A 291 -6.07 -4.46 -13.96
C ARG A 291 -5.42 -5.26 -12.83
N GLY A 292 -5.90 -5.10 -11.61
CA GLY A 292 -5.40 -5.71 -10.40
C GLY A 292 -5.96 -5.04 -9.16
N VAL A 293 -5.23 -5.13 -8.05
CA VAL A 293 -5.58 -4.42 -6.80
C VAL A 293 -5.37 -2.91 -6.99
N GLY A 294 -6.25 -2.09 -6.42
CA GLY A 294 -6.05 -0.63 -6.35
C GLY A 294 -4.83 -0.28 -5.51
N LEU A 295 -4.91 -0.51 -4.20
CA LEU A 295 -3.84 -0.30 -3.22
C LEU A 295 -3.53 -1.60 -2.47
N TRP A 296 -2.28 -2.06 -2.51
CA TRP A 296 -1.84 -3.29 -1.84
C TRP A 296 -0.75 -3.01 -0.81
N LEU A 297 -1.11 -3.15 0.47
CA LEU A 297 -0.19 -3.14 1.60
C LEU A 297 0.25 -4.58 1.85
N ASP A 298 1.37 -4.98 1.26
CA ASP A 298 1.92 -6.33 1.37
C ASP A 298 3.12 -6.36 2.31
N ASN A 299 2.98 -7.02 3.46
CA ASN A 299 4.04 -7.35 4.40
C ASN A 299 4.63 -6.17 5.21
N ASN A 300 4.59 -6.29 6.54
CA ASN A 300 5.18 -5.39 7.56
C ASN A 300 4.93 -3.87 7.34
N ASN A 301 3.82 -3.53 6.69
CA ASN A 301 3.36 -2.15 6.52
C ASN A 301 2.75 -1.64 7.83
N ARG A 302 2.95 -0.38 8.20
CA ARG A 302 2.36 0.19 9.43
C ARG A 302 2.26 1.71 9.48
N GLY A 303 1.30 2.22 10.24
CA GLY A 303 1.09 3.65 10.42
C GLY A 303 0.58 4.31 9.15
N PHE A 304 -0.32 3.63 8.43
CA PHE A 304 -0.93 4.17 7.21
C PHE A 304 -2.10 5.09 7.53
N VAL A 305 -2.20 6.20 6.79
CA VAL A 305 -3.36 7.08 6.73
C VAL A 305 -3.87 7.05 5.30
N ILE A 306 -5.04 6.46 5.08
CA ILE A 306 -5.67 6.28 3.77
C ILE A 306 -7.03 6.99 3.82
N GLU A 307 -7.08 8.21 3.31
CA GLU A 307 -8.26 9.07 3.50
C GLU A 307 -8.67 9.87 2.28
N ARG A 308 -9.99 10.10 2.11
CA ARG A 308 -10.56 10.92 1.03
C ARG A 308 -10.18 10.47 -0.38
N ASN A 309 -9.90 9.19 -0.56
CA ASN A 309 -9.65 8.63 -1.89
C ASN A 309 -10.96 8.18 -2.54
N LEU A 310 -11.04 8.31 -3.86
CA LEU A 310 -12.00 7.58 -4.68
C LEU A 310 -11.28 6.39 -5.31
N ILE A 311 -11.68 5.17 -4.94
CA ILE A 311 -11.07 3.93 -5.44
C ILE A 311 -12.15 3.13 -6.15
N GLU A 312 -12.05 2.93 -7.45
CA GLU A 312 -13.16 2.34 -8.21
C GLU A 312 -12.79 1.53 -9.44
N GLU A 313 -13.66 0.60 -9.84
CA GLU A 313 -13.51 -0.20 -11.07
C GLU A 313 -12.16 -0.93 -11.20
N ASN A 314 -11.43 -1.17 -10.10
CA ASN A 314 -10.25 -2.00 -10.14
C ASN A 314 -10.67 -3.47 -10.27
N ASP A 315 -9.95 -4.24 -11.09
CA ASP A 315 -10.30 -5.64 -11.38
C ASP A 315 -10.31 -6.52 -10.12
N ASP A 316 -9.50 -6.16 -9.12
CA ASP A 316 -9.43 -6.79 -7.80
C ASP A 316 -9.78 -5.80 -6.67
N GLN A 317 -9.40 -6.08 -5.41
CA GLN A 317 -9.77 -5.26 -4.26
C GLN A 317 -9.41 -3.78 -4.43
N ALA A 318 -10.22 -2.89 -3.86
CA ALA A 318 -9.83 -1.49 -3.67
C ALA A 318 -8.59 -1.41 -2.78
N LEU A 319 -8.60 -2.19 -1.69
CA LEU A 319 -7.55 -2.23 -0.70
C LEU A 319 -7.29 -3.67 -0.23
N PHE A 320 -6.05 -4.11 -0.38
CA PHE A 320 -5.57 -5.40 0.15
C PHE A 320 -4.52 -5.11 1.23
N ILE A 321 -4.81 -5.49 2.46
CA ILE A 321 -3.91 -5.34 3.61
C ILE A 321 -3.49 -6.73 4.07
N GLU A 322 -2.23 -7.08 3.84
CA GLU A 322 -1.69 -8.41 4.10
C GLU A 322 -0.46 -8.37 5.01
N ALA A 323 -0.43 -9.27 5.99
CA ALA A 323 0.73 -9.56 6.82
C ALA A 323 1.44 -8.30 7.36
N GLY A 324 0.64 -7.36 7.87
CA GLY A 324 1.13 -6.07 8.32
C GLY A 324 0.44 -5.60 9.59
N TYR A 325 0.55 -4.31 9.83
CA TYR A 325 0.02 -3.65 11.02
C TYR A 325 -0.75 -2.38 10.66
N ASP A 326 -1.37 -1.79 11.69
CA ASP A 326 -2.04 -0.48 11.75
C ASP A 326 -2.19 0.33 10.45
N ALA A 327 -3.44 0.48 10.04
CA ALA A 327 -3.88 1.45 9.04
C ALA A 327 -5.16 2.17 9.50
N ARG A 328 -5.29 3.43 9.08
CA ARG A 328 -6.50 4.25 9.20
C ARG A 328 -7.11 4.37 7.82
N VAL A 329 -8.24 3.71 7.60
CA VAL A 329 -8.98 3.75 6.34
C VAL A 329 -10.25 4.55 6.57
N ARG A 330 -10.25 5.84 6.24
CA ARG A 330 -11.36 6.74 6.58
C ARG A 330 -11.80 7.66 5.47
N PHE A 331 -13.08 7.99 5.41
CA PHE A 331 -13.60 8.98 4.47
C PHE A 331 -13.31 8.66 3.00
N ASN A 332 -13.18 7.38 2.65
CA ASN A 332 -12.95 6.96 1.27
C ASN A 332 -14.27 6.54 0.62
N THR A 333 -14.36 6.73 -0.69
CA THR A 333 -15.40 6.13 -1.51
C THR A 333 -14.80 4.97 -2.28
N MET A 334 -15.33 3.77 -2.06
CA MET A 334 -14.93 2.56 -2.74
C MET A 334 -16.10 2.06 -3.57
N ARG A 335 -15.97 2.07 -4.90
CA ARG A 335 -17.08 1.75 -5.81
C ARG A 335 -16.71 0.70 -6.84
N ARG A 336 -17.54 -0.33 -7.00
CA ARG A 336 -17.45 -1.29 -8.11
C ARG A 336 -16.08 -1.99 -8.27
N ASN A 337 -15.34 -2.14 -7.19
CA ASN A 337 -14.09 -2.90 -7.18
C ASN A 337 -14.34 -4.41 -7.06
N ALA A 338 -13.32 -5.19 -7.44
CA ALA A 338 -13.26 -6.64 -7.33
C ALA A 338 -14.36 -7.40 -8.10
N ILE A 339 -15.06 -6.75 -9.03
CA ILE A 339 -16.11 -7.39 -9.83
C ILE A 339 -15.50 -8.48 -10.73
N VAL A 340 -14.35 -8.20 -11.36
CA VAL A 340 -13.66 -9.14 -12.24
C VAL A 340 -13.11 -10.34 -11.44
N ALA A 341 -12.37 -10.09 -10.37
CA ALA A 341 -11.81 -11.14 -9.51
C ALA A 341 -12.90 -11.98 -8.84
N GLY A 342 -13.93 -11.34 -8.30
CA GLY A 342 -15.06 -11.99 -7.65
C GLY A 342 -15.87 -12.86 -8.63
N LYS A 343 -16.18 -12.34 -9.82
CA LYS A 343 -16.83 -13.12 -10.89
C LYS A 343 -16.00 -14.34 -11.27
N LYS A 344 -14.68 -14.19 -11.46
CA LYS A 344 -13.77 -15.28 -11.81
C LYS A 344 -13.77 -16.40 -10.76
N LYS A 345 -13.91 -16.07 -9.47
CA LYS A 345 -14.07 -17.05 -8.38
C LYS A 345 -15.46 -17.70 -8.39
N ALA A 346 -16.52 -16.89 -8.50
CA ALA A 346 -17.90 -17.38 -8.54
C ALA A 346 -18.15 -18.34 -9.71
N ASP A 347 -17.64 -18.03 -10.90
CA ASP A 347 -17.77 -18.87 -12.10
C ASP A 347 -17.08 -20.25 -11.93
N LYS A 348 -16.13 -20.37 -10.98
CA LYS A 348 -15.49 -21.64 -10.57
C LYS A 348 -16.18 -22.33 -9.39
N GLY A 349 -17.24 -21.73 -8.84
CA GLY A 349 -17.89 -22.18 -7.61
C GLY A 349 -17.05 -21.96 -6.35
N ASP A 350 -16.00 -21.13 -6.40
CA ASP A 350 -15.16 -20.82 -5.25
C ASP A 350 -15.90 -19.87 -4.29
N THR A 351 -16.30 -20.41 -3.13
CA THR A 351 -17.07 -19.68 -2.11
C THR A 351 -16.23 -18.74 -1.25
N PHE A 352 -14.92 -18.62 -1.49
CA PHE A 352 -14.07 -17.72 -0.73
C PHE A 352 -14.53 -16.26 -0.91
N PRO A 353 -14.90 -15.55 0.18
CA PRO A 353 -15.32 -14.15 0.11
C PRO A 353 -14.25 -13.23 -0.50
N VAL A 354 -14.68 -12.35 -1.40
CA VAL A 354 -13.85 -11.28 -1.97
C VAL A 354 -14.48 -9.95 -1.55
N GLY A 355 -13.68 -9.08 -0.92
CA GLY A 355 -14.14 -7.76 -0.45
C GLY A 355 -13.67 -6.62 -1.34
N ALA A 356 -14.19 -5.41 -1.11
CA ALA A 356 -13.54 -4.18 -1.54
C ALA A 356 -12.31 -3.91 -0.68
N VAL A 357 -12.42 -4.15 0.63
CA VAL A 357 -11.31 -4.17 1.58
C VAL A 357 -11.11 -5.60 2.04
N TYR A 358 -9.91 -6.13 1.84
CA TYR A 358 -9.53 -7.45 2.30
C TYR A 358 -8.34 -7.32 3.26
N VAL A 359 -8.53 -7.74 4.51
CA VAL A 359 -7.50 -7.74 5.55
C VAL A 359 -7.15 -9.17 5.88
N SER A 360 -5.89 -9.51 5.66
CA SER A 360 -5.32 -10.84 5.80
C SER A 360 -4.17 -10.78 6.79
N GLU A 361 -4.35 -11.46 7.90
CA GLU A 361 -3.37 -11.54 8.97
C GLU A 361 -2.73 -10.19 9.34
N SER A 362 -3.53 -9.13 9.44
CA SER A 362 -3.08 -7.76 9.74
C SER A 362 -3.96 -7.08 10.77
N GLY A 363 -3.42 -6.11 11.50
CA GLY A 363 -4.19 -5.38 12.50
C GLY A 363 -3.35 -4.52 13.44
N SER A 364 -3.90 -4.09 14.56
CA SER A 364 -3.17 -3.27 15.55
C SER A 364 -3.03 -3.99 16.89
N PRO A 365 -2.24 -5.08 17.01
CA PRO A 365 -2.02 -5.71 18.30
C PRO A 365 -1.59 -4.71 19.38
N GLU A 366 -2.14 -4.88 20.58
CA GLU A 366 -1.80 -4.03 21.72
C GLU A 366 -0.37 -4.27 22.20
N GLY A 367 0.29 -3.22 22.72
CA GLY A 367 1.60 -3.34 23.35
C GLY A 367 2.81 -3.12 22.44
N TYR A 368 2.61 -2.80 21.15
CA TYR A 368 3.70 -2.62 20.16
C TYR A 368 3.88 -1.18 19.66
N GLY A 369 3.33 -0.18 20.37
CA GLY A 369 3.48 1.24 20.00
C GLY A 369 2.76 1.64 18.70
N LEU A 370 1.82 0.82 18.24
CA LEU A 370 0.95 1.08 17.10
C LEU A 370 -0.20 2.00 17.51
N ALA A 371 -0.74 2.78 16.56
CA ALA A 371 -2.06 3.34 16.79
C ALA A 371 -3.06 2.18 16.87
N SER A 372 -4.00 2.25 17.80
CA SER A 372 -4.83 1.10 18.17
C SER A 372 -6.23 1.57 18.60
N PRO A 373 -7.32 0.88 18.18
CA PRO A 373 -7.36 -0.26 17.25
C PRO A 373 -7.06 0.16 15.80
N MET A 374 -6.82 -0.75 14.86
CA MET A 374 -6.89 -0.44 13.43
C MET A 374 -8.35 -0.05 13.10
N VAL A 375 -8.58 0.95 12.24
CA VAL A 375 -9.95 1.39 11.92
C VAL A 375 -10.21 1.43 10.42
N ILE A 376 -11.39 0.92 10.06
CA ILE A 376 -12.03 1.10 8.77
C ILE A 376 -13.33 1.84 9.08
N SER A 377 -13.34 3.16 8.95
CA SER A 377 -14.46 3.97 9.41
C SER A 377 -14.90 5.08 8.47
N ASP A 378 -16.18 5.43 8.50
CA ASP A 378 -16.69 6.60 7.79
C ASP A 378 -16.40 6.52 6.27
N ASN A 379 -16.51 5.32 5.67
CA ASN A 379 -16.31 5.11 4.23
C ASN A 379 -17.63 4.74 3.54
N ASP A 380 -17.71 5.07 2.25
CA ASP A 380 -18.79 4.66 1.35
C ASP A 380 -18.37 3.42 0.55
N PHE A 381 -19.12 2.34 0.66
CA PHE A 381 -18.95 1.12 -0.12
C PHE A 381 -20.14 0.95 -1.07
N ILE A 382 -19.92 1.13 -2.38
CA ILE A 382 -21.00 1.20 -3.37
C ILE A 382 -20.79 0.14 -4.46
N ASP A 383 -21.68 -0.84 -4.54
CA ASP A 383 -21.71 -1.83 -5.64
C ASP A 383 -20.36 -2.54 -5.91
N ASN A 384 -19.51 -2.66 -4.90
CA ASN A 384 -18.35 -3.53 -4.96
C ASN A 384 -18.81 -5.00 -4.97
N TRP A 385 -17.92 -5.92 -5.36
CA TRP A 385 -18.22 -7.35 -5.24
C TRP A 385 -18.49 -7.78 -3.78
N GLY A 386 -17.82 -7.17 -2.82
CA GLY A 386 -18.06 -7.36 -1.38
C GLY A 386 -17.66 -6.13 -0.57
N GLY A 387 -17.93 -6.16 0.73
CA GLY A 387 -17.59 -5.07 1.65
C GLY A 387 -16.21 -5.28 2.27
N VAL A 388 -16.19 -5.39 3.60
CA VAL A 388 -14.97 -5.67 4.38
C VAL A 388 -14.87 -7.16 4.71
N ILE A 389 -13.75 -7.76 4.32
CA ILE A 389 -13.41 -9.15 4.63
C ILE A 389 -12.17 -9.18 5.52
N LEU A 390 -12.31 -9.79 6.70
CA LEU A 390 -11.25 -10.01 7.68
C LEU A 390 -10.99 -11.52 7.77
N TRP A 391 -9.80 -11.95 7.35
CA TRP A 391 -9.44 -13.36 7.25
C TRP A 391 -8.10 -13.67 7.90
N GLU A 392 -7.97 -14.89 8.41
CA GLU A 392 -6.70 -15.40 8.95
C GLU A 392 -6.53 -16.89 8.63
N ASN A 393 -5.37 -17.26 8.10
CA ASN A 393 -4.99 -18.65 7.92
C ASN A 393 -4.37 -19.25 9.20
N PRO A 394 -4.95 -20.30 9.79
CA PRO A 394 -4.35 -20.95 10.96
C PRO A 394 -2.97 -21.53 10.68
N ASP A 395 -2.75 -21.99 9.45
CA ASP A 395 -1.55 -22.71 9.07
C ASP A 395 -0.37 -21.78 8.76
N ARG A 396 -0.58 -20.46 8.67
CA ARG A 396 0.48 -19.46 8.37
C ARG A 396 1.15 -18.96 9.65
N TYR A 397 2.28 -19.57 10.00
CA TYR A 397 3.18 -19.17 11.11
C TYR A 397 4.65 -19.40 10.73
N CYS A 398 5.61 -18.94 11.54
CA CYS A 398 7.01 -18.71 11.12
C CYS A 398 7.72 -19.83 10.36
N SER A 399 7.61 -21.03 10.88
CA SER A 399 8.27 -22.24 10.41
C SER A 399 7.35 -23.13 9.56
N SER A 400 6.10 -22.69 9.34
CA SER A 400 5.11 -23.48 8.62
C SER A 400 5.42 -23.55 7.14
N GLU A 401 5.13 -24.69 6.50
CA GLU A 401 5.17 -24.83 5.03
C GLU A 401 4.19 -23.90 4.31
N ALA A 402 3.13 -23.47 5.00
CA ALA A 402 2.18 -22.48 4.50
C ALA A 402 2.68 -21.04 4.65
N HIS A 403 3.86 -20.83 5.24
CA HIS A 403 4.48 -19.53 5.34
C HIS A 403 5.01 -19.08 3.97
N THR A 404 4.35 -18.07 3.41
CA THR A 404 4.66 -17.56 2.07
C THR A 404 5.76 -16.50 2.05
N HIS A 405 6.31 -16.11 3.20
CA HIS A 405 7.26 -14.98 3.34
C HIS A 405 8.56 -15.31 4.11
N PRO A 406 9.26 -16.43 3.86
CA PRO A 406 10.57 -16.66 4.48
C PRO A 406 11.64 -15.70 3.91
N PRO A 407 12.60 -15.16 4.70
CA PRO A 407 12.84 -15.34 6.14
C PRO A 407 12.21 -14.20 6.99
N PHE A 408 10.87 -14.11 7.03
CA PHE A 408 10.18 -13.08 7.81
C PHE A 408 8.91 -13.60 8.42
N CYS A 409 9.05 -14.11 9.62
CA CYS A 409 7.89 -14.23 10.45
C CYS A 409 7.59 -12.94 11.20
N THR A 410 6.46 -12.99 11.84
CA THR A 410 5.71 -11.92 12.45
C THR A 410 6.33 -11.46 13.70
N ILE A 411 6.04 -10.20 13.98
CA ILE A 411 6.94 -9.48 14.82
C ILE A 411 6.21 -8.88 16.01
N LYS A 412 5.34 -9.72 16.60
CA LYS A 412 4.72 -9.49 17.92
C LYS A 412 5.70 -9.81 19.06
N THR A 413 6.99 -9.65 18.81
CA THR A 413 8.10 -9.72 19.77
C THR A 413 8.89 -8.41 19.72
N ASP A 414 9.34 -7.98 18.54
CA ASP A 414 9.94 -6.66 18.24
C ASP A 414 9.92 -6.42 16.72
N LEU A 415 9.14 -5.47 16.17
CA LEU A 415 8.76 -5.20 14.75
C LEU A 415 9.79 -5.42 13.59
N TYR A 416 11.02 -5.85 13.86
CA TYR A 416 12.04 -6.31 12.91
C TYR A 416 12.81 -7.60 13.30
N ASP A 417 12.47 -8.28 14.40
CA ASP A 417 13.17 -9.43 14.98
C ASP A 417 12.21 -10.58 15.32
N ASP A 418 12.27 -11.63 14.51
CA ASP A 418 11.54 -12.89 14.65
C ASP A 418 12.41 -14.04 15.18
N ALA A 419 13.65 -13.78 15.63
CA ALA A 419 14.61 -14.81 16.04
C ALA A 419 14.10 -15.71 17.18
N GLN A 420 13.16 -15.23 18.00
CA GLN A 420 12.53 -16.02 19.07
C GLN A 420 11.54 -17.07 18.56
N CYS A 421 11.07 -16.90 17.32
CA CYS A 421 10.13 -17.79 16.67
C CYS A 421 10.77 -18.67 15.59
N GLU A 422 12.06 -18.46 15.29
CA GLU A 422 12.82 -19.31 14.38
C GLU A 422 13.08 -20.69 14.99
N THR A 423 12.86 -21.74 14.19
CA THR A 423 13.24 -23.12 14.50
C THR A 423 13.72 -23.82 13.22
N ALA A 424 14.60 -24.81 13.38
CA ALA A 424 15.00 -25.68 12.27
C ALA A 424 14.00 -26.83 12.01
N VAL A 425 12.98 -26.96 12.87
CA VAL A 425 11.94 -27.97 12.73
C VAL A 425 10.79 -27.35 11.95
N GLU A 426 10.49 -27.94 10.80
CA GLU A 426 9.39 -27.54 9.94
C GLU A 426 8.04 -27.74 10.66
N ASN A 427 7.12 -26.78 10.47
CA ASN A 427 5.79 -26.77 11.06
C ASN A 427 5.74 -26.72 12.61
N ASP A 428 6.82 -26.34 13.28
CA ASP A 428 6.94 -26.31 14.76
C ASP A 428 7.17 -24.91 15.31
N ILE A 429 6.64 -24.56 16.48
CA ILE A 429 6.99 -23.30 17.15
C ILE A 429 7.89 -23.61 18.36
N PRO A 430 8.99 -22.86 18.57
CA PRO A 430 9.86 -23.08 19.73
C PRO A 430 9.10 -23.16 21.07
N ASP A 431 9.54 -24.06 21.94
CA ASP A 431 9.03 -24.14 23.31
C ASP A 431 9.32 -22.85 24.10
N GLY A 432 8.40 -22.48 25.01
CA GLY A 432 8.62 -21.40 25.97
C GLY A 432 8.31 -19.98 25.47
N ILE A 433 7.89 -19.83 24.21
CA ILE A 433 7.25 -18.61 23.71
C ILE A 433 5.73 -18.80 23.64
N ASP A 434 4.98 -17.71 23.83
CA ASP A 434 3.56 -17.71 23.50
C ASP A 434 3.39 -17.85 21.99
N LYS A 435 2.98 -19.03 21.53
CA LYS A 435 2.87 -19.36 20.11
C LYS A 435 2.03 -18.38 19.29
N TYR A 436 1.07 -17.68 19.90
CA TYR A 436 0.27 -16.66 19.19
C TYR A 436 1.07 -15.41 18.79
N ARG A 437 2.31 -15.27 19.29
CA ARG A 437 3.26 -14.23 18.89
C ARG A 437 4.06 -14.58 17.64
N CYS A 438 4.12 -15.86 17.29
CA CYS A 438 4.88 -16.40 16.15
C CYS A 438 4.01 -16.59 14.90
N ARG A 439 2.99 -15.72 14.73
CA ARG A 439 2.09 -15.73 13.58
C ARG A 439 1.56 -14.33 13.26
N TRP A 440 1.19 -14.15 11.99
CA TRP A 440 0.49 -12.94 11.53
C TRP A 440 -0.95 -13.17 11.98
N SER A 441 -1.65 -12.13 12.39
CA SER A 441 -3.05 -12.31 12.79
C SER A 441 -3.88 -11.11 12.44
N THR A 442 -5.14 -11.39 12.16
CA THR A 442 -6.15 -10.37 11.94
C THR A 442 -6.74 -10.01 13.28
N GLU A 443 -6.29 -8.92 13.90
CA GLU A 443 -6.67 -8.61 15.27
C GLU A 443 -6.73 -7.11 15.57
N ASN A 444 -7.59 -6.78 16.54
CA ASN A 444 -7.83 -5.45 17.06
C ASN A 444 -8.19 -4.44 15.95
N ILE A 445 -9.29 -4.76 15.26
CA ILE A 445 -9.82 -4.01 14.12
C ILE A 445 -11.25 -3.59 14.45
N VAL A 446 -11.55 -2.31 14.23
CA VAL A 446 -12.91 -1.78 14.31
C VAL A 446 -13.38 -1.34 12.94
N VAL A 447 -14.54 -1.87 12.52
CA VAL A 447 -15.24 -1.48 11.29
C VAL A 447 -16.49 -0.71 11.69
N GLU A 448 -16.48 0.61 11.54
CA GLU A 448 -17.55 1.44 12.10
C GLU A 448 -17.98 2.63 11.24
N ASN A 449 -19.23 3.07 11.40
CA ASN A 449 -19.77 4.25 10.70
C ASN A 449 -19.62 4.20 9.17
N ASN A 450 -19.52 3.02 8.57
CA ASN A 450 -19.44 2.91 7.11
C ASN A 450 -20.85 2.74 6.51
N ASP A 451 -21.04 3.27 5.31
CA ASP A 451 -22.24 3.10 4.50
C ASP A 451 -22.00 2.03 3.43
N PHE A 452 -22.65 0.88 3.58
CA PHE A 452 -22.59 -0.26 2.67
C PHE A 452 -23.84 -0.34 1.81
N SER A 453 -23.72 -0.01 0.52
CA SER A 453 -24.81 -0.10 -0.45
C SER A 453 -24.49 -1.13 -1.54
N ILE A 454 -25.44 -2.04 -1.80
CA ILE A 454 -25.32 -2.99 -2.92
C ILE A 454 -26.65 -3.16 -3.68
N ASP A 455 -26.60 -2.86 -4.98
CA ASP A 455 -27.51 -3.39 -5.98
C ASP A 455 -26.83 -4.52 -6.75
N LYS A 456 -27.14 -5.78 -6.37
CA LYS A 456 -26.56 -6.95 -7.02
C LYS A 456 -26.84 -7.03 -8.52
N ALA A 457 -27.94 -6.43 -9.00
CA ALA A 457 -28.23 -6.39 -10.43
C ALA A 457 -27.27 -5.43 -11.16
N ALA A 458 -26.89 -4.32 -10.52
CA ALA A 458 -25.90 -3.36 -11.03
C ALA A 458 -24.47 -3.92 -11.01
N VAL A 459 -24.13 -4.75 -10.02
CA VAL A 459 -22.85 -5.48 -9.95
C VAL A 459 -22.75 -6.52 -11.08
N GLY A 460 -23.82 -7.26 -11.33
CA GLY A 460 -23.95 -8.16 -12.47
C GLY A 460 -24.57 -9.52 -12.14
N ALA A 461 -24.96 -10.27 -13.18
CA ALA A 461 -25.74 -11.50 -13.03
C ALA A 461 -25.08 -12.58 -12.16
N SER A 462 -23.73 -12.68 -12.12
CA SER A 462 -23.01 -13.61 -11.25
C SER A 462 -23.13 -13.26 -9.75
N CYS A 463 -23.56 -12.05 -9.41
CA CYS A 463 -23.75 -11.59 -8.03
C CYS A 463 -25.19 -11.86 -7.52
N VAL A 464 -26.19 -11.76 -8.40
CA VAL A 464 -27.63 -11.84 -8.04
C VAL A 464 -27.99 -13.20 -7.41
N GLY A 465 -28.53 -13.17 -6.19
CA GLY A 465 -29.00 -14.37 -5.47
C GLY A 465 -27.92 -15.40 -5.13
N ALA A 466 -26.66 -15.06 -5.39
CA ALA A 466 -25.55 -15.99 -5.31
C ALA A 466 -24.83 -15.85 -3.96
N GLN A 467 -24.32 -16.96 -3.43
CA GLN A 467 -23.60 -16.98 -2.16
C GLN A 467 -22.26 -16.23 -2.23
N TYR A 468 -21.77 -15.84 -3.41
CA TYR A 468 -20.38 -15.41 -3.63
C TYR A 468 -20.12 -13.91 -3.48
N CYS A 469 -21.18 -13.10 -3.54
CA CYS A 469 -21.12 -11.65 -3.71
C CYS A 469 -21.99 -10.94 -2.67
N GLY A 470 -21.67 -9.68 -2.36
CA GLY A 470 -22.34 -8.89 -1.32
C GLY A 470 -22.04 -9.45 0.07
N LEU A 471 -20.75 -9.66 0.36
CA LEU A 471 -20.29 -10.27 1.61
C LEU A 471 -19.48 -9.29 2.46
N ASN A 472 -19.79 -9.22 3.74
CA ASN A 472 -18.87 -8.82 4.80
C ASN A 472 -18.46 -10.08 5.59
N GLY A 473 -17.31 -10.08 6.27
CA GLY A 473 -16.97 -11.28 7.03
C GLY A 473 -15.76 -11.23 7.94
N VAL A 474 -15.80 -12.13 8.93
CA VAL A 474 -14.75 -12.45 9.90
C VAL A 474 -14.66 -13.96 10.00
N PHE A 475 -13.67 -14.57 9.34
CA PHE A 475 -13.59 -16.03 9.27
C PHE A 475 -12.17 -16.53 9.06
N SER A 476 -11.96 -17.81 9.36
CA SER A 476 -10.70 -18.50 9.15
C SER A 476 -10.98 -19.84 8.46
N ASN A 477 -9.97 -20.42 7.80
CA ASN A 477 -10.05 -21.82 7.38
C ASN A 477 -9.81 -22.76 8.57
N TRP A 478 -9.98 -24.06 8.31
CA TRP A 478 -9.61 -25.10 9.26
C TRP A 478 -8.09 -25.17 9.40
N GLY A 479 -7.59 -25.32 10.62
CA GLY A 479 -6.17 -25.52 10.89
C GLY A 479 -5.78 -26.97 10.68
N SER A 480 -4.83 -27.17 9.77
CA SER A 480 -4.34 -28.48 9.35
C SER A 480 -3.07 -28.90 10.11
N PHE A 481 -2.39 -27.95 10.75
CA PHE A 481 -1.13 -28.19 11.47
C PHE A 481 -1.32 -28.22 13.00
N ASP A 482 -0.40 -28.90 13.67
CA ASP A 482 -0.48 -29.22 15.10
C ASP A 482 -0.41 -27.98 16.01
N GLU A 483 0.21 -26.89 15.54
CA GLU A 483 0.33 -25.67 16.33
C GLU A 483 -0.99 -24.93 16.51
N PHE A 484 -1.86 -24.94 15.50
CA PHE A 484 -3.15 -24.27 15.54
C PHE A 484 -4.26 -25.17 14.98
N PRO A 485 -4.51 -26.32 15.62
CA PRO A 485 -5.30 -27.37 15.00
C PRO A 485 -6.78 -26.98 15.00
N GLY A 486 -7.45 -27.41 13.94
CA GLY A 486 -8.89 -27.36 13.84
C GLY A 486 -9.51 -25.97 13.92
N TYR A 487 -10.43 -25.79 14.86
CA TYR A 487 -11.17 -24.53 15.03
C TYR A 487 -10.48 -23.52 15.96
N THR A 488 -9.19 -23.72 16.29
CA THR A 488 -8.45 -22.83 17.21
C THR A 488 -8.49 -21.37 16.76
N ILE A 489 -8.06 -21.07 15.53
CA ILE A 489 -8.09 -19.71 15.00
C ILE A 489 -9.50 -19.25 14.61
N PRO A 490 -10.39 -20.08 14.02
CA PRO A 490 -11.79 -19.71 13.86
C PRO A 490 -12.46 -19.15 15.13
N TRP A 491 -12.28 -19.78 16.29
CA TRP A 491 -12.82 -19.26 17.55
C TRP A 491 -12.14 -17.96 18.01
N ARG A 492 -10.82 -17.91 17.90
CA ARG A 492 -10.04 -16.75 18.35
C ARG A 492 -10.31 -15.52 17.50
N LEU A 493 -10.24 -15.65 16.18
CA LEU A 493 -10.47 -14.58 15.23
C LEU A 493 -11.86 -13.96 15.45
N THR A 494 -12.89 -14.79 15.56
CA THR A 494 -14.27 -14.32 15.68
C THR A 494 -14.58 -13.69 17.05
N PHE A 495 -14.01 -14.19 18.16
CA PHE A 495 -14.48 -13.79 19.50
C PHE A 495 -13.41 -13.31 20.49
N GLN A 496 -12.13 -13.44 20.16
CA GLN A 496 -11.03 -13.20 21.12
C GLN A 496 -9.93 -12.27 20.58
N GLN A 497 -9.96 -11.94 19.29
CA GLN A 497 -8.97 -11.09 18.63
C GLN A 497 -9.41 -9.63 18.50
N GLY A 498 -10.41 -9.17 19.27
CA GLY A 498 -10.78 -7.75 19.33
C GLY A 498 -11.31 -7.17 18.02
N ILE A 499 -11.93 -8.00 17.17
CA ILE A 499 -12.59 -7.54 15.95
C ILE A 499 -14.03 -7.15 16.27
N VAL A 500 -14.44 -5.95 15.87
CA VAL A 500 -15.79 -5.44 16.10
C VAL A 500 -16.31 -4.70 14.87
N PHE A 501 -17.53 -5.04 14.45
CA PHE A 501 -18.33 -4.19 13.56
C PHE A 501 -19.32 -3.41 14.43
N ARG A 502 -19.54 -2.12 14.15
CA ARG A 502 -20.55 -1.34 14.88
C ARG A 502 -20.99 -0.10 14.13
N THR A 503 -22.22 0.33 14.36
CA THR A 503 -22.75 1.61 13.86
C THR A 503 -22.61 1.79 12.33
N ASN A 504 -22.55 0.71 11.56
CA ASN A 504 -22.56 0.74 10.11
C ASN A 504 -24.01 0.81 9.58
N HIS A 505 -24.16 1.28 8.35
CA HIS A 505 -25.43 1.27 7.64
C HIS A 505 -25.33 0.32 6.45
N TYR A 506 -26.24 -0.66 6.38
CA TYR A 506 -26.32 -1.59 5.25
C TYR A 506 -27.62 -1.35 4.48
N VAL A 507 -27.50 -1.22 3.16
CA VAL A 507 -28.61 -1.13 2.21
C VAL A 507 -28.44 -2.18 1.13
N GLY A 508 -29.48 -2.99 0.91
CA GLY A 508 -29.49 -4.03 -0.10
C GLY A 508 -29.19 -5.44 0.43
N ASP A 509 -29.06 -6.41 -0.47
CA ASP A 509 -29.00 -7.86 -0.14
C ASP A 509 -27.60 -8.32 0.32
N TRP A 510 -27.16 -7.84 1.49
CA TRP A 510 -25.89 -8.22 2.12
C TRP A 510 -25.97 -9.55 2.89
N TRP A 511 -24.93 -10.36 2.79
CA TRP A 511 -24.72 -11.58 3.56
C TRP A 511 -23.40 -11.57 4.30
N PHE A 512 -23.22 -12.51 5.23
CA PHE A 512 -22.05 -12.55 6.09
C PHE A 512 -21.33 -13.89 6.03
N ALA A 513 -20.00 -13.83 6.10
CA ALA A 513 -19.15 -14.99 6.37
C ALA A 513 -18.61 -14.87 7.80
N GLY A 514 -18.96 -15.82 8.66
CA GLY A 514 -18.59 -15.78 10.08
C GLY A 514 -18.03 -17.13 10.50
N PHE A 515 -16.93 -17.11 11.25
CA PHE A 515 -16.21 -18.29 11.80
C PHE A 515 -15.58 -19.20 10.73
N GLN A 516 -16.32 -19.53 9.67
CA GLN A 516 -15.87 -20.24 8.46
C GLN A 516 -16.31 -19.49 7.20
N GLN A 517 -15.73 -19.85 6.05
CA GLN A 517 -16.12 -19.31 4.75
C GLN A 517 -17.62 -19.47 4.49
N VAL A 518 -18.14 -20.69 4.64
CA VAL A 518 -19.57 -21.02 4.53
C VAL A 518 -19.99 -21.86 5.73
N ARG A 519 -21.29 -21.82 6.04
CA ARG A 519 -21.89 -22.69 7.06
C ARG A 519 -21.82 -24.16 6.62
N PRO A 520 -21.94 -25.11 7.56
CA PRO A 520 -21.88 -26.55 7.26
C PRO A 520 -22.99 -27.03 6.32
N ASP A 521 -24.12 -26.35 6.30
CA ASP A 521 -25.23 -26.58 5.37
C ASP A 521 -25.03 -25.89 4.00
N GLY A 522 -23.84 -25.32 3.78
CA GLY A 522 -23.47 -24.61 2.57
C GLY A 522 -24.03 -23.20 2.46
N LYS A 523 -24.70 -22.66 3.50
CA LYS A 523 -25.30 -21.30 3.45
C LYS A 523 -24.35 -20.22 4.01
N ARG A 524 -24.75 -18.95 3.85
CA ARG A 524 -24.11 -17.80 4.51
C ARG A 524 -24.74 -17.50 5.87
N VAL A 525 -24.06 -16.68 6.67
CA VAL A 525 -24.59 -16.16 7.94
C VAL A 525 -25.59 -15.05 7.62
N SER A 526 -26.77 -15.12 8.26
CA SER A 526 -27.82 -14.12 8.11
C SER A 526 -27.54 -12.89 8.98
N TRP A 527 -28.15 -11.74 8.68
CA TRP A 527 -28.09 -10.57 9.56
C TRP A 527 -28.54 -10.87 11.00
N ALA A 528 -29.60 -11.68 11.15
CA ALA A 528 -30.11 -12.06 12.46
C ALA A 528 -29.09 -12.87 13.26
N ASP A 529 -28.39 -13.82 12.63
CA ASP A 529 -27.34 -14.60 13.30
C ASP A 529 -26.08 -13.78 13.57
N TRP A 530 -25.72 -12.89 12.64
CA TRP A 530 -24.56 -12.00 12.73
C TRP A 530 -24.63 -11.05 13.94
N THR A 531 -25.82 -10.52 14.20
CA THR A 531 -26.10 -9.57 15.29
C THR A 531 -26.59 -10.24 16.57
N ALA A 532 -27.12 -11.46 16.51
CA ALA A 532 -27.57 -12.19 17.69
C ALA A 532 -26.40 -12.42 18.67
N PRO A 533 -26.63 -12.39 20.00
CA PRO A 533 -25.58 -12.49 21.00
C PRO A 533 -24.60 -13.64 20.75
N ALA A 534 -23.31 -13.36 20.91
CA ALA A 534 -22.26 -14.35 20.81
C ALA A 534 -22.48 -15.47 21.85
N PRO A 535 -22.26 -16.76 21.49
CA PRO A 535 -22.25 -17.82 22.47
C PRO A 535 -21.03 -17.69 23.39
N PRO A 536 -21.05 -18.32 24.59
CA PRO A 536 -19.85 -18.43 25.40
C PRO A 536 -18.77 -19.21 24.63
N VAL A 537 -17.55 -18.73 24.65
CA VAL A 537 -16.41 -19.44 24.06
C VAL A 537 -16.19 -20.75 24.83
N PRO A 538 -16.22 -21.91 24.16
CA PRO A 538 -16.09 -23.19 24.85
C PRO A 538 -14.64 -23.43 25.29
N PRO A 539 -14.42 -24.26 26.33
CA PRO A 539 -13.06 -24.56 26.82
C PRO A 539 -12.25 -25.46 25.88
N VAL A 540 -12.92 -26.13 24.93
CA VAL A 540 -12.32 -27.00 23.91
C VAL A 540 -13.03 -26.74 22.59
N PHE A 541 -12.30 -26.65 21.49
CA PHE A 541 -12.86 -26.36 20.17
C PHE A 541 -13.10 -27.65 19.38
N THR A 542 -14.35 -27.98 19.10
CA THR A 542 -14.74 -29.23 18.41
C THR A 542 -15.71 -28.97 17.27
N HIS A 543 -15.95 -29.98 16.43
CA HIS A 543 -16.95 -29.90 15.36
C HIS A 543 -18.38 -29.65 15.86
N ASP A 544 -18.69 -30.13 17.05
CA ASP A 544 -20.04 -30.13 17.58
C ASP A 544 -20.42 -28.80 18.23
N ASN A 545 -19.45 -27.94 18.54
CA ASN A 545 -19.71 -26.70 19.28
C ASN A 545 -19.60 -25.42 18.45
N ARG A 546 -19.46 -25.51 17.12
CA ARG A 546 -19.39 -24.35 16.21
C ARG A 546 -20.51 -23.33 16.49
N PRO A 547 -20.19 -22.02 16.46
CA PRO A 547 -21.18 -20.98 16.73
C PRO A 547 -22.23 -20.92 15.62
N THR A 548 -23.46 -20.60 16.01
CA THR A 548 -24.54 -20.25 15.06
C THR A 548 -24.91 -18.78 15.12
N THR A 549 -24.46 -18.06 16.16
CA THR A 549 -24.66 -16.62 16.37
C THR A 549 -23.31 -15.98 16.70
N PHE A 550 -23.17 -14.67 16.47
CA PHE A 550 -21.85 -14.04 16.41
C PHE A 550 -21.69 -12.78 17.28
N GLY A 551 -22.75 -12.01 17.50
CA GLY A 551 -22.67 -10.73 18.22
C GLY A 551 -21.64 -9.77 17.63
N GLN A 552 -21.31 -9.97 16.34
CA GLN A 552 -20.16 -9.40 15.68
C GLN A 552 -20.39 -7.95 15.27
N ASP A 553 -21.66 -7.57 15.13
CA ASP A 553 -22.11 -6.25 14.76
C ASP A 553 -23.12 -5.67 15.76
N GLN A 554 -22.82 -4.48 16.29
CA GLN A 554 -23.62 -3.80 17.32
C GLN A 554 -23.97 -2.36 16.92
N GLY A 555 -25.24 -2.00 17.01
CA GLY A 555 -25.70 -0.62 16.73
C GLY A 555 -25.79 -0.26 15.24
N SER A 556 -25.43 -1.18 14.34
CA SER A 556 -25.64 -1.02 12.91
C SER A 556 -27.09 -1.20 12.51
N THR A 557 -27.45 -0.71 11.31
CA THR A 557 -28.78 -0.84 10.73
C THR A 557 -28.71 -1.57 9.39
N TYR A 558 -29.77 -2.30 9.03
CA TYR A 558 -29.84 -3.07 7.79
C TYR A 558 -31.21 -2.84 7.15
N ASN A 559 -31.23 -2.31 5.92
CA ASN A 559 -32.44 -1.92 5.19
C ASN A 559 -32.57 -2.62 3.84
#